data_AF-A0A7C5JY56-F1
#
_entry.id   AF-A0A7C5JY56-F1
#
_cell.length_a   1.000
_cell.length_b   1.000
_cell.length_c   1.000
_cell.angle_alpha   90.00
_cell.angle_beta   90.00
_cell.angle_gamma   90.00
#
_symmetry.space_group_name_H-M   'P 1'
#
loop_
_entity.id
_entity.type
_entity.pdbx_description
1 polymer ?
#
loop_
_entity_poly.entity_id
_entity_poly.type
_entity_poly.pdbx_seq_one_letter_code
_entity_poly.pdbx_strand_id
1 'polypeptide(L)'
;MGGLRSLLHYFPSSKSEKPKRCAYSVVSAPSLAETSKVLEKRFLSLGIRPVRLIDPECYTLESLADSLYGSEHIGILEVKGELNRMFYLFPERIELEDALEFDVFTPEGLNYLLKLICKGKIDPKKHKRFSMTAFLISLSSGFITSLLFEPK
;
A
#
# COMPACT_ATOMS: atom_id res chain seq x y z
N MET A 1 -51.31 15.10 9.21
CA MET A 1 -51.04 14.30 7.99
C MET A 1 -49.97 15.09 7.23
N GLY A 2 -48.69 14.77 7.20
CA GLY A 2 -47.94 13.51 7.18
C GLY A 2 -46.76 13.81 6.24
N GLY A 3 -45.52 13.40 6.41
CA GLY A 3 -44.82 12.56 7.36
C GLY A 3 -43.40 12.47 6.80
N LEU A 4 -42.39 12.63 7.65
CA LEU A 4 -40.98 12.41 7.30
C LEU A 4 -40.82 11.05 6.61
N ARG A 5 -40.39 11.05 5.35
CA ARG A 5 -39.97 9.81 4.65
C ARG A 5 -38.45 9.70 4.69
N SER A 6 -38.00 9.04 5.74
CA SER A 6 -37.08 7.90 5.72
C SER A 6 -35.91 7.97 4.72
N LEU A 7 -34.75 8.37 5.25
CA LEU A 7 -33.42 7.96 4.78
C LEU A 7 -33.32 6.42 4.81
N LEU A 8 -33.49 5.77 3.66
CA LEU A 8 -33.15 4.37 3.48
C LEU A 8 -32.68 4.15 2.05
N HIS A 9 -31.36 4.21 1.84
CA HIS A 9 -30.76 3.42 0.77
C HIS A 9 -29.44 2.81 1.25
N TYR A 10 -29.56 1.54 1.65
CA TYR A 10 -28.57 0.48 1.49
C TYR A 10 -27.16 0.76 2.02
N PHE A 11 -26.98 0.51 3.31
CA PHE A 11 -25.72 -0.11 3.73
C PHE A 11 -25.78 -1.60 3.32
N PRO A 12 -24.93 -2.10 2.41
CA PRO A 12 -24.67 -3.51 2.38
C PRO A 12 -24.07 -3.85 3.75
N SER A 13 -24.79 -4.65 4.52
CA SER A 13 -24.22 -5.41 5.62
C SER A 13 -23.13 -6.32 5.02
N SER A 14 -21.90 -5.83 4.88
CA SER A 14 -20.76 -6.69 4.61
C SER A 14 -20.24 -7.17 5.94
N LYS A 15 -20.38 -8.47 6.18
CA LYS A 15 -19.66 -9.22 7.21
C LYS A 15 -18.24 -8.64 7.33
N SER A 16 -17.85 -8.23 8.54
CA SER A 16 -16.53 -7.70 8.85
C SER A 16 -15.45 -8.68 8.35
N GLU A 17 -14.97 -8.46 7.13
CA GLU A 17 -13.73 -9.07 6.67
C GLU A 17 -12.61 -8.42 7.47
N LYS A 18 -11.74 -9.24 8.04
CA LYS A 18 -10.57 -8.73 8.76
C LYS A 18 -9.76 -7.84 7.80
N PRO A 19 -9.26 -6.68 8.25
CA PRO A 19 -8.46 -5.81 7.40
C PRO A 19 -7.24 -6.57 6.87
N LYS A 20 -6.89 -6.31 5.62
CA LYS A 20 -5.68 -6.83 4.99
C LYS A 20 -4.49 -6.02 5.46
N ARG A 21 -3.40 -6.69 5.84
CA ARG A 21 -2.19 -6.00 6.28
C ARG A 21 -1.29 -5.70 5.10
N CYS A 22 -1.07 -4.41 4.85
CA CYS A 22 -0.14 -3.95 3.83
C CYS A 22 1.14 -3.43 4.48
N ALA A 23 2.28 -4.02 4.15
CA ALA A 23 3.61 -3.60 4.60
C ALA A 23 4.34 -2.92 3.44
N TYR A 24 4.86 -1.71 3.67
CA TYR A 24 5.59 -0.94 2.68
C TYR A 24 6.96 -0.51 3.20
N SER A 25 8.03 -0.85 2.48
CA SER A 25 9.40 -0.42 2.80
C SER A 25 10.10 0.16 1.56
N VAL A 26 11.11 0.99 1.81
CA VAL A 26 11.91 1.66 0.79
C VAL A 26 13.39 1.39 1.03
N VAL A 27 14.05 0.80 0.03
CA VAL A 27 15.49 0.58 0.00
C VAL A 27 16.11 1.57 -0.98
N SER A 28 17.11 2.34 -0.53
CA SER A 28 17.92 3.18 -1.43
C SER A 28 19.14 2.38 -1.87
N ALA A 29 19.39 2.31 -3.16
CA ALA A 29 20.46 1.51 -3.73
C ALA A 29 21.24 2.30 -4.80
N PRO A 30 22.58 2.21 -4.84
CA PRO A 30 23.36 2.82 -5.92
C PRO A 30 23.19 2.08 -7.24
N SER A 31 22.88 0.78 -7.21
CA SER A 31 22.68 -0.06 -8.39
C SER A 31 21.42 -0.90 -8.23
N LEU A 32 20.38 -0.60 -9.01
CA LEU A 32 19.16 -1.42 -9.03
C LEU A 32 19.45 -2.85 -9.47
N ALA A 33 20.38 -3.07 -10.39
CA ALA A 33 20.71 -4.40 -10.91
C ALA A 33 21.36 -5.28 -9.83
N GLU A 34 22.28 -4.72 -9.04
CA GLU A 34 22.94 -5.47 -7.98
C GLU A 34 21.98 -5.74 -6.83
N THR A 35 21.22 -4.73 -6.40
CA THR A 35 20.25 -4.88 -5.32
C THR A 35 19.09 -5.81 -5.70
N SER A 36 18.57 -5.73 -6.94
CA SER A 36 17.55 -6.67 -7.42
C SER A 36 18.04 -8.11 -7.38
N LYS A 37 19.26 -8.39 -7.84
CA LYS A 37 19.84 -9.74 -7.79
C LYS A 37 19.90 -10.30 -6.36
N VAL A 38 20.28 -9.47 -5.39
CA VAL A 38 20.32 -9.86 -3.98
C VAL A 38 18.91 -10.10 -3.43
N LEU A 39 17.97 -9.19 -3.71
CA LEU A 39 16.58 -9.30 -3.27
C LEU A 39 15.89 -10.51 -3.86
N GLU A 40 16.01 -10.74 -5.17
CA GLU A 40 15.41 -11.89 -5.86
C GLU A 40 15.97 -13.22 -5.33
N LYS A 41 17.28 -13.29 -5.04
CA LYS A 41 17.86 -14.47 -4.38
C LYS A 41 17.25 -14.70 -2.99
N ARG A 42 17.02 -13.63 -2.23
CA ARG A 42 16.38 -13.69 -0.91
C ARG A 42 14.91 -14.11 -1.03
N PHE A 43 14.14 -13.52 -1.95
CA PHE A 43 12.75 -13.91 -2.21
C PHE A 43 12.64 -15.38 -2.58
N LEU A 44 13.50 -15.87 -3.48
CA LEU A 44 13.57 -17.29 -3.84
C LEU A 44 13.85 -18.18 -2.62
N SER A 45 14.78 -17.79 -1.75
CA SER A 45 15.07 -18.56 -0.52
C SER A 45 13.91 -18.60 0.48
N LEU A 46 13.01 -17.61 0.42
CA LEU A 46 11.80 -17.52 1.23
C LEU A 46 10.55 -18.10 0.53
N GLY A 47 10.70 -18.61 -0.70
CA GLY A 47 9.57 -19.13 -1.50
C GLY A 47 8.64 -18.06 -2.06
N ILE A 48 9.07 -16.79 -2.05
CA ILE A 48 8.27 -15.63 -2.47
C ILE A 48 8.38 -15.44 -3.98
N ARG A 49 7.24 -15.19 -4.63
CA ARG A 49 7.17 -14.91 -6.07
C ARG A 49 6.66 -13.50 -6.30
N PRO A 50 7.54 -12.49 -6.28
CA PRO A 50 7.09 -11.11 -6.39
C PRO A 50 6.76 -10.75 -7.85
N VAL A 51 5.76 -9.87 -8.00
CA VAL A 51 5.58 -9.10 -9.23
C VAL A 51 6.60 -7.96 -9.20
N ARG A 52 7.46 -7.91 -10.22
CA ARG A 52 8.49 -6.88 -10.36
C ARG A 52 8.08 -5.86 -11.42
N LEU A 53 8.12 -4.58 -11.06
CA LEU A 53 7.89 -3.46 -11.97
C LEU A 53 9.08 -2.51 -11.95
N ILE A 54 9.52 -2.05 -13.13
CA ILE A 54 10.62 -1.08 -13.28
C ILE A 54 10.01 0.20 -13.83
N ASP A 55 10.26 1.32 -13.14
CA ASP A 55 9.71 2.65 -13.44
C ASP A 55 8.22 2.63 -13.84
N PRO A 56 7.33 1.97 -13.06
CA PRO A 56 5.94 1.90 -13.44
C PRO A 56 5.29 3.28 -13.39
N GLU A 57 4.39 3.51 -14.34
CA GLU A 57 3.37 4.54 -14.20
C GLU A 57 2.41 4.18 -13.06
N CYS A 58 1.83 5.18 -12.40
CA CYS A 58 0.97 4.92 -11.25
C CYS A 58 -0.27 4.10 -11.59
N TYR A 59 -0.82 4.24 -12.80
CA TYR A 59 -1.94 3.42 -13.24
C TYR A 59 -1.57 1.93 -13.26
N THR A 60 -0.32 1.57 -13.60
CA THR A 60 0.16 0.19 -13.64
C THR A 60 0.19 -0.39 -12.23
N LEU A 61 0.70 0.37 -11.26
CA LEU A 61 0.71 -0.04 -9.86
C LEU A 61 -0.72 -0.18 -9.31
N GLU A 62 -1.57 0.81 -9.58
CA GLU A 62 -2.99 0.83 -9.19
C GLU A 62 -3.77 -0.36 -9.74
N SER A 63 -3.49 -0.79 -10.98
CA SER A 63 -4.16 -1.94 -11.62
C SER A 63 -3.89 -3.29 -10.94
N LEU A 64 -2.82 -3.38 -10.13
CA LEU A 64 -2.51 -4.59 -9.36
C LEU A 64 -3.24 -4.67 -8.03
N ALA A 65 -3.98 -3.62 -7.62
CA ALA A 65 -4.69 -3.57 -6.35
C ALA A 65 -5.63 -4.77 -6.18
N ASP A 66 -6.48 -5.04 -7.16
CA ASP A 66 -7.46 -6.13 -7.07
C ASP A 66 -6.80 -7.50 -6.90
N SER A 67 -5.71 -7.74 -7.63
CA SER A 67 -4.93 -8.99 -7.52
C SER A 67 -4.27 -9.14 -6.15
N LEU A 68 -3.81 -8.04 -5.54
CA LEU A 68 -3.15 -8.05 -4.24
C LEU A 68 -4.14 -8.15 -3.09
N TYR A 69 -5.29 -7.48 -3.20
CA TYR A 69 -6.33 -7.46 -2.16
C TYR A 69 -6.94 -8.84 -1.90
N GLY A 70 -6.90 -9.75 -2.87
CA GLY A 70 -7.30 -11.14 -2.69
C GLY A 70 -6.49 -11.90 -1.62
N SER A 71 -5.33 -11.37 -1.22
CA SER A 71 -4.43 -11.99 -0.25
C SER A 71 -4.69 -11.50 1.17
N GLU A 72 -4.23 -12.22 2.21
CA GLU A 72 -4.30 -11.74 3.60
C GLU A 72 -3.26 -10.65 3.91
N HIS A 73 -2.11 -10.75 3.26
CA HIS A 73 -0.97 -9.84 3.43
C HIS A 73 -0.59 -9.26 2.08
N ILE A 74 -0.06 -8.04 2.11
CA ILE A 74 0.36 -7.31 0.92
C ILE A 74 1.72 -6.69 1.23
N GLY A 75 2.78 -7.22 0.64
CA GLY A 75 4.12 -6.67 0.72
C GLY A 75 4.42 -5.78 -0.46
N ILE A 76 4.95 -4.59 -0.18
CA ILE A 76 5.40 -3.62 -1.18
C ILE A 76 6.82 -3.20 -0.80
N LEU A 77 7.77 -3.48 -1.70
CA LEU A 77 9.14 -3.01 -1.56
C LEU A 77 9.50 -2.10 -2.72
N GLU A 78 9.75 -0.83 -2.43
CA GLU A 78 10.32 0.11 -3.40
C GLU A 78 11.85 0.10 -3.28
N VAL A 79 12.53 -0.13 -4.39
CA VAL A 79 13.98 0.08 -4.52
C VAL A 79 14.20 1.36 -5.30
N LYS A 80 14.73 2.39 -4.64
CA LYS A 80 15.07 3.68 -5.25
C LYS A 80 16.54 3.69 -5.66
N GLY A 81 16.77 3.75 -6.98
CA GLY A 81 18.04 4.10 -7.58
C GLY A 81 18.23 5.62 -7.66
N GLU A 82 19.31 6.06 -8.30
CA GLU A 82 19.58 7.49 -8.51
C GLU A 82 18.62 8.11 -9.54
N LEU A 83 18.29 7.36 -10.60
CA LEU A 83 17.50 7.86 -11.74
C LEU A 83 16.19 7.11 -11.94
N ASN A 84 16.06 5.94 -11.32
CA ASN A 84 14.97 5.01 -11.54
C ASN A 84 14.53 4.35 -10.24
N ARG A 85 13.38 3.70 -10.29
CA ARG A 85 12.80 2.97 -9.17
C ARG A 85 12.22 1.64 -9.63
N MET A 86 12.18 0.71 -8.71
CA MET A 86 11.64 -0.62 -8.94
C MET A 86 10.71 -0.98 -7.79
N PHE A 87 9.59 -1.62 -8.11
CA PHE A 87 8.66 -2.12 -7.10
C PHE A 87 8.62 -3.64 -7.15
N TYR A 88 8.64 -4.25 -5.98
CA TYR A 88 8.27 -5.64 -5.78
C TYR A 88 6.96 -5.69 -5.00
N LEU A 89 5.97 -6.40 -5.53
CA LEU A 89 4.69 -6.62 -4.89
C LEU A 89 4.49 -8.12 -4.67
N PHE A 90 4.11 -8.54 -3.47
CA PHE A 90 4.01 -9.96 -3.13
C PHE A 90 2.98 -10.21 -2.02
N PRO A 91 2.23 -11.32 -2.05
CA PRO A 91 1.15 -11.60 -1.08
C PRO A 91 1.62 -12.24 0.24
N GLU A 92 2.90 -12.58 0.36
CA GLU A 92 3.46 -13.27 1.52
C GLU A 92 3.79 -12.31 2.67
N ARG A 93 3.56 -12.76 3.90
CA ARG A 93 3.96 -12.02 5.10
C ARG A 93 5.47 -12.12 5.29
N ILE A 94 6.17 -10.99 5.22
CA ILE A 94 7.57 -10.90 5.64
C ILE A 94 7.80 -9.68 6.52
N GLU A 95 8.82 -9.78 7.36
CA GLU A 95 9.35 -8.64 8.10
C GLU A 95 10.26 -7.84 7.17
N LEU A 96 9.78 -6.68 6.75
CA LEU A 96 10.55 -5.70 6.01
C LEU A 96 11.17 -4.72 7.01
N GLU A 97 12.47 -4.46 6.86
CA GLU A 97 13.16 -3.45 7.67
C GLU A 97 12.58 -2.05 7.41
N ASP A 98 12.42 -1.25 8.47
CA ASP A 98 11.87 0.11 8.42
C ASP A 98 10.51 0.21 7.68
N ALA A 99 9.68 -0.83 7.73
CA ALA A 99 8.40 -0.86 7.05
C ALA A 99 7.30 -0.06 7.76
N LEU A 100 6.45 0.57 6.97
CA LEU A 100 5.16 1.10 7.40
C LEU A 100 4.09 0.04 7.22
N GLU A 101 3.29 -0.20 8.26
CA GLU A 101 2.15 -1.11 8.22
C GLU A 101 0.83 -0.32 8.09
N PHE A 102 -0.05 -0.83 7.24
CA PHE A 102 -1.37 -0.26 6.95
C PHE A 102 -2.44 -1.35 7.05
N ASP A 103 -3.54 -1.04 7.72
CA ASP A 103 -4.75 -1.85 7.68
C ASP A 103 -5.65 -1.38 6.52
N VAL A 104 -5.86 -2.27 5.55
CA VAL A 104 -6.60 -2.00 4.32
C VAL A 104 -7.95 -2.73 4.38
N PHE A 105 -9.04 -1.96 4.38
CA PHE A 105 -10.40 -2.48 4.56
C PHE A 105 -11.17 -2.70 3.26
N THR A 106 -10.72 -2.09 2.15
CA THR A 106 -11.38 -2.23 0.84
C THR A 106 -10.34 -2.23 -0.30
N PRO A 107 -10.68 -2.81 -1.47
CA PRO A 107 -9.85 -2.73 -2.68
C PRO A 107 -9.54 -1.29 -3.11
N GLU A 108 -10.51 -0.37 -2.97
CA GLU A 108 -10.33 1.05 -3.30
C GLU A 108 -9.34 1.73 -2.34
N GLY A 109 -9.34 1.31 -1.06
CA GLY A 109 -8.36 1.75 -0.08
C GLY A 109 -6.94 1.35 -0.47
N LEU A 110 -6.77 0.12 -0.98
CA LEU A 110 -5.50 -0.34 -1.51
C LEU A 110 -5.08 0.44 -2.75
N ASN A 111 -5.99 0.64 -3.69
CA ASN A 111 -5.74 1.41 -4.91
C ASN A 111 -5.25 2.83 -4.57
N TYR A 112 -5.93 3.50 -3.63
CA TYR A 112 -5.52 4.82 -3.15
C TYR A 112 -4.15 4.80 -2.46
N LEU A 113 -3.86 3.80 -1.63
CA LEU A 113 -2.55 3.63 -1.00
C LEU A 113 -1.44 3.49 -2.05
N LEU A 114 -1.62 2.62 -3.05
CA LEU A 114 -0.67 2.40 -4.14
C LEU A 114 -0.43 3.68 -4.93
N LYS A 115 -1.47 4.48 -5.17
CA LYS A 115 -1.34 5.80 -5.80
C LYS A 115 -0.48 6.77 -4.99
N LEU A 116 -0.65 6.81 -3.67
CA LEU A 116 0.16 7.65 -2.78
C LEU A 116 1.63 7.20 -2.74
N ILE A 117 1.86 5.89 -2.64
CA ILE A 117 3.19 5.27 -2.72
C ILE A 117 3.85 5.65 -4.05
N CYS A 118 3.17 5.41 -5.18
CA CYS A 118 3.70 5.71 -6.50
C CYS A 118 4.01 7.19 -6.71
N LYS A 119 3.24 8.11 -6.12
CA LYS A 119 3.52 9.55 -6.21
C LYS A 119 4.64 10.02 -5.26
N GLY A 120 5.24 9.11 -4.50
CA GLY A 120 6.26 9.43 -3.50
C GLY A 120 5.72 10.28 -2.35
N LYS A 121 4.40 10.24 -2.10
CA LYS A 121 3.75 10.95 -0.99
C LYS A 121 3.91 10.22 0.34
N ILE A 122 4.35 8.96 0.31
CA ILE A 122 4.65 8.14 1.49
C ILE A 122 6.14 7.78 1.45
N ASP A 123 6.88 8.19 2.46
CA ASP A 123 8.31 7.89 2.62
C ASP A 123 8.58 7.32 4.03
N PRO A 124 8.82 6.01 4.16
CA PRO A 124 9.10 5.36 5.43
C PRO A 124 10.28 5.99 6.18
N LYS A 125 11.30 6.48 5.45
CA LYS A 125 12.50 7.09 6.06
C LYS A 125 12.18 8.43 6.71
N LYS A 126 11.27 9.22 6.13
CA LYS A 126 10.80 10.48 6.71
C LYS A 126 9.75 10.28 7.80
N HIS A 127 9.07 9.14 7.82
CA HIS A 127 7.94 8.86 8.71
C HIS A 127 8.27 7.87 9.83
N LYS A 128 9.56 7.66 10.13
CA LYS A 128 10.04 6.79 11.22
C LYS A 128 9.45 7.11 12.60
N ARG A 129 8.95 8.35 12.82
CA ARG A 129 8.23 8.78 14.04
C ARG A 129 6.72 8.53 14.04
N PHE A 130 6.11 8.20 12.91
CA PHE A 130 4.67 7.92 12.77
C PHE A 130 4.32 6.44 12.98
N SER A 131 5.31 5.60 13.31
CA SER A 131 5.23 4.15 13.51
C SER A 131 4.19 3.63 14.54
N MET A 132 3.39 4.49 15.16
CA MET A 132 2.34 4.05 16.11
C MET A 132 0.95 4.66 15.86
N THR A 133 0.79 5.62 14.95
CA THR A 133 -0.51 6.17 14.60
C THR A 133 -0.97 5.51 13.30
N ALA A 134 -1.74 4.44 13.44
CA ALA A 134 -2.38 3.69 12.36
C ALA A 134 -2.87 4.61 11.24
N PHE A 135 -2.24 4.52 10.05
CA PHE A 135 -2.79 5.14 8.85
C PHE A 135 -3.92 4.23 8.35
N LEU A 136 -5.08 4.38 9.01
CA LEU A 136 -6.32 3.70 8.65
C LEU A 136 -6.89 4.38 7.41
N ILE A 137 -6.66 3.80 6.23
CA ILE A 137 -7.43 4.17 5.03
C ILE A 137 -8.75 3.39 5.08
N SER A 138 -9.64 3.76 6.00
CA SER A 138 -11.04 3.37 5.93
C SER A 138 -11.72 4.32 4.95
N LEU A 139 -11.87 3.94 3.68
CA LEU A 139 -12.73 4.67 2.75
C LEU A 139 -14.21 4.42 3.11
N SER A 140 -14.64 4.91 4.27
CA SER A 140 -16.04 5.15 4.58
C SER A 140 -16.28 6.65 4.45
N SER A 141 -16.76 7.08 3.27
CA SER A 141 -17.35 8.40 2.99
C SER A 141 -16.53 9.64 3.38
N GLY A 142 -16.18 10.46 2.38
CA GLY A 142 -15.20 11.55 2.49
C GLY A 142 -15.40 12.51 3.64
N PHE A 143 -14.29 12.96 4.25
CA PHE A 143 -14.06 14.34 4.72
C PHE A 143 -12.73 14.56 5.48
N ILE A 144 -11.86 13.56 5.73
CA ILE A 144 -10.77 13.74 6.72
C ILE A 144 -9.32 13.77 6.15
N THR A 145 -9.08 13.47 4.88
CA THR A 145 -7.68 13.44 4.38
C THR A 145 -7.06 14.83 4.10
N SER A 146 -7.82 15.92 4.17
CA SER A 146 -7.30 17.27 3.89
C SER A 146 -6.48 17.91 5.02
N LEU A 147 -6.55 17.40 6.26
CA LEU A 147 -5.86 18.05 7.41
C LEU A 147 -4.45 17.52 7.69
N LEU A 148 -4.04 16.40 7.10
CA LEU A 148 -2.72 15.78 7.38
C LEU A 148 -1.66 16.03 6.29
N PHE A 149 -2.05 16.59 5.14
CA PHE A 149 -1.15 16.84 4.01
C PHE A 149 -1.27 18.27 3.49
N GLU A 150 -1.34 19.26 4.38
CA GLU A 150 -1.17 20.64 4.00
C GLU A 150 0.34 20.99 4.05
N PRO A 151 1.01 21.24 2.91
CA PRO A 151 2.39 21.68 2.89
C PRO A 151 2.46 23.13 3.38
N LYS A 152 3.38 23.39 4.31
CA LYS A 152 3.84 24.74 4.65
C LYS A 152 4.83 25.24 3.60
#